data_AF-A0A956I149-F1
#
_entry.id   AF-A0A956I149-F1
#
_cell.length_a   1.000
_cell.length_b   1.000
_cell.length_c   1.000
_cell.angle_alpha   90.00
_cell.angle_beta   90.00
_cell.angle_gamma   90.00
#
_symmetry.space_group_name_H-M   'P 1'
#
loop_
_entity.id
_entity.type
_entity.pdbx_description
1 polymer ?
#
loop_
_entity_poly.entity_id
_entity_poly.type
_entity_poly.pdbx_seq_one_letter_code
_entity_poly.pdbx_strand_id
1 'polypeptide(L)'
;MDLPDWGIARLRAKIDTGARTSALHVHGVEAIGEDRVRFTVVLHRDKHDERVTVEARVVRRARVRSSSGKSRERIIVATKLVLGGVEREIEVSLASRRRMIFRMLLGRSALGDDFLVDPSRRYLTKAPLVALATPSKPRKKKKAKKTAGPSKRGLARERS
;
A
#
# COMPACT_ATOMS: atom_id res chain seq x y z
N MET A 1 2.16 -1.05 -2.62
CA MET A 1 2.55 -0.29 -1.42
C MET A 1 3.09 1.03 -1.88
N ASP A 2 3.00 2.01 -1.02
CA ASP A 2 3.44 3.38 -1.29
C ASP A 2 4.46 3.79 -0.22
N LEU A 3 5.40 4.65 -0.61
CA LEU A 3 6.38 5.31 0.25
C LEU A 3 6.18 6.83 0.08
N PRO A 4 5.15 7.41 0.71
CA PRO A 4 4.70 8.78 0.45
C PRO A 4 5.76 9.84 0.73
N ASP A 5 6.63 9.66 1.72
CA ASP A 5 7.72 10.60 2.01
C ASP A 5 8.67 10.79 0.82
N TRP A 6 8.70 9.80 -0.09
CA TRP A 6 9.55 9.79 -1.28
C TRP A 6 8.74 9.95 -2.57
N GLY A 7 7.44 10.22 -2.49
CA GLY A 7 6.56 10.34 -3.67
C GLY A 7 6.44 9.06 -4.49
N ILE A 8 6.73 7.90 -3.90
CA ILE A 8 6.70 6.61 -4.61
C ILE A 8 5.35 5.93 -4.37
N ALA A 9 4.61 5.68 -5.46
CA ALA A 9 3.35 4.96 -5.42
C ALA A 9 3.42 3.63 -6.19
N ARG A 10 2.59 2.66 -5.77
CA ARG A 10 2.42 1.35 -6.42
C ARG A 10 3.70 0.55 -6.59
N LEU A 11 4.65 0.71 -5.66
CA LEU A 11 5.87 -0.09 -5.64
C LEU A 11 5.53 -1.55 -5.32
N ARG A 12 6.04 -2.46 -6.15
CA ARG A 12 5.90 -3.91 -5.93
C ARG A 12 6.95 -4.37 -4.94
N ALA A 13 6.51 -5.09 -3.92
CA ALA A 13 7.39 -5.67 -2.91
C ALA A 13 7.19 -7.18 -2.80
N LYS A 14 8.28 -7.89 -2.47
CA LYS A 14 8.20 -9.25 -1.95
C LYS A 14 7.99 -9.18 -0.44
N ILE A 15 7.03 -9.90 0.10
CA ILE A 15 6.92 -10.14 1.54
C ILE A 15 7.93 -11.23 1.91
N ASP A 16 8.76 -10.99 2.92
CA ASP A 16 9.82 -11.91 3.34
C ASP A 16 9.90 -12.00 4.87
N THR A 17 9.16 -12.95 5.43
CA THR A 17 9.09 -13.18 6.89
C THR A 17 10.42 -13.65 7.48
N GLY A 18 11.33 -14.19 6.66
CA GLY A 18 12.69 -14.58 7.08
C GLY A 18 13.63 -13.39 7.27
N ALA A 19 13.31 -12.22 6.72
CA ALA A 19 14.08 -11.00 6.92
C ALA A 19 13.55 -10.19 8.11
N ARG A 20 14.46 -9.70 8.97
CA ARG A 20 14.11 -8.74 10.03
C ARG A 20 13.74 -7.39 9.43
N THR A 21 14.70 -6.76 8.77
CA THR A 21 14.60 -5.40 8.21
C THR A 21 14.28 -5.45 6.73
N SER A 22 13.45 -4.51 6.26
CA SER A 22 13.14 -4.32 4.84
C SER A 22 14.36 -3.90 4.04
N ALA A 23 14.35 -4.12 2.73
CA ALA A 23 15.46 -3.76 1.85
C ALA A 23 14.98 -3.23 0.50
N LEU A 24 15.57 -2.11 0.08
CA LEU A 24 15.21 -1.42 -1.16
C LEU A 24 16.39 -1.37 -2.12
N HIS A 25 16.09 -1.61 -3.39
CA HIS A 25 17.06 -1.44 -4.46
C HIS A 25 17.31 0.03 -4.74
N VAL A 26 18.56 0.44 -4.58
CA VAL A 26 18.99 1.80 -4.91
C VAL A 26 20.31 1.81 -5.69
N HIS A 27 20.55 2.91 -6.38
CA HIS A 27 21.81 3.26 -7.05
C HIS A 27 22.37 4.57 -6.49
N GLY A 28 23.67 4.80 -6.68
CA GLY A 28 24.32 6.09 -6.40
C GLY A 28 24.09 6.57 -4.96
N VAL A 29 24.37 5.72 -3.98
CA VAL A 29 24.24 6.13 -2.57
C VAL A 29 25.44 7.03 -2.24
N GLU A 30 25.16 8.30 -2.00
CA GLU A 30 26.14 9.35 -1.73
C GLU A 30 25.83 10.01 -0.39
N ALA A 31 26.84 10.25 0.43
CA ALA A 31 26.68 11.07 1.63
C ALA A 31 26.62 12.54 1.21
N ILE A 32 25.62 13.28 1.71
CA ILE A 32 25.44 14.71 1.44
C ILE A 32 25.51 15.56 2.73
N GLY A 33 26.17 14.99 3.74
CA GLY A 33 26.28 15.52 5.10
C GLY A 33 26.68 14.39 6.06
N GLU A 34 26.75 14.67 7.36
CA GLU A 34 27.15 13.68 8.36
C GLU A 34 26.11 12.56 8.55
N ASP A 35 24.83 12.89 8.54
CA ASP A 35 23.73 11.97 8.82
C ASP A 35 22.69 11.89 7.69
N ARG A 36 23.04 12.32 6.47
CA ARG A 36 22.13 12.34 5.33
C ARG A 36 22.75 11.71 4.09
N VAL A 37 21.92 10.98 3.34
CA VAL A 37 22.32 10.35 2.09
C VAL A 37 21.36 10.70 0.97
N ARG A 38 21.91 10.84 -0.23
CA ARG A 38 21.18 10.90 -1.50
C ARG A 38 21.31 9.55 -2.19
N PHE A 39 20.24 9.06 -2.79
CA PHE A 39 20.24 7.83 -3.57
C PHE A 39 19.11 7.79 -4.58
N THR A 40 19.27 7.00 -5.64
CA THR A 40 18.23 6.79 -6.65
C THR A 40 17.53 5.46 -6.43
N VAL A 41 16.23 5.49 -6.17
CA VAL A 41 15.37 4.31 -6.13
C VAL A 41 15.00 3.91 -7.56
N VAL A 42 15.20 2.64 -7.91
CA VAL A 42 14.74 2.07 -9.19
C VAL A 42 13.43 1.34 -8.94
N LEU A 43 12.34 1.81 -9.55
CA LEU A 43 10.98 1.35 -9.22
C LEU A 43 10.62 0.02 -9.89
N HIS A 44 11.12 -0.22 -11.11
CA HIS A 44 10.82 -1.42 -11.88
C HIS A 44 12.08 -2.21 -12.25
N ARG A 45 11.91 -3.51 -12.56
CA ARG A 45 13.03 -4.32 -13.03
C ARG A 45 13.44 -3.98 -14.45
N ASP A 46 12.45 -3.98 -15.33
CA ASP A 46 12.63 -3.91 -16.78
C ASP A 46 12.44 -2.49 -17.35
N LYS A 47 11.99 -1.54 -16.53
CA LYS A 47 11.85 -0.13 -16.92
C LYS A 47 12.85 0.69 -16.11
N HIS A 48 14.02 0.90 -16.71
CA HIS A 48 15.14 1.53 -16.02
C HIS A 48 14.95 3.03 -15.79
N ASP A 49 14.04 3.66 -16.53
CA ASP A 49 13.77 5.10 -16.45
C ASP A 49 12.78 5.46 -15.34
N GLU A 50 12.02 4.48 -14.83
CA GLU A 50 11.14 4.68 -13.67
C GLU A 50 11.99 4.73 -12.38
N ARG A 51 12.42 5.95 -12.03
CA ARG A 51 13.35 6.25 -10.94
C ARG A 51 12.93 7.47 -10.14
N VAL A 52 13.32 7.49 -8.87
CA VAL A 52 13.15 8.64 -7.98
C VAL A 52 14.44 8.87 -7.21
N THR A 53 14.96 10.09 -7.22
CA THR A 53 16.07 10.49 -6.36
C THR A 53 15.51 10.93 -5.02
N VAL A 54 16.05 10.36 -3.96
CA VAL A 54 15.62 10.54 -2.58
C VAL A 54 16.79 11.04 -1.76
N GLU A 55 16.50 11.96 -0.85
CA GLU A 55 17.40 12.30 0.25
C GLU A 55 16.76 11.91 1.56
N ALA A 56 17.47 11.16 2.40
CA ALA A 56 16.95 10.68 3.66
C ALA A 56 18.01 10.72 4.76
N ARG A 57 17.54 10.88 6.00
CA ARG A 57 18.38 10.77 7.18
C ARG A 57 18.80 9.32 7.40
N VAL A 58 20.07 9.13 7.73
CA VAL A 58 20.62 7.84 8.14
C VAL A 58 20.20 7.59 9.57
N VAL A 59 19.44 6.52 9.79
CA VAL A 59 19.03 6.07 11.13
C VAL A 59 20.20 5.35 11.80
N ARG A 60 20.86 4.47 11.05
CA ARG A 60 22.01 3.69 11.51
C ARG A 60 22.73 3.01 10.35
N ARG A 61 23.92 2.50 10.63
CA ARG A 61 24.64 1.56 9.78
C ARG A 61 24.59 0.18 10.40
N ALA A 62 24.45 -0.86 9.58
CA ALA A 62 24.40 -2.22 10.09
C ALA A 62 25.02 -3.23 9.14
N ARG A 63 25.68 -4.23 9.73
CA ARG A 63 26.18 -5.38 8.98
C ARG A 63 25.02 -6.33 8.69
N VAL A 64 24.67 -6.46 7.41
CA VAL A 64 23.56 -7.30 6.94
C VAL A 64 24.12 -8.49 6.17
N ARG A 65 23.75 -9.70 6.60
CA ARG A 65 24.08 -10.96 5.92
C ARG A 65 23.03 -11.26 4.84
N SER A 66 23.46 -11.52 3.61
CA SER A 66 22.58 -12.01 2.55
C SER A 66 22.38 -13.52 2.64
N SER A 67 21.37 -14.03 1.93
CA SER A 67 21.15 -15.48 1.78
C SER A 67 22.34 -16.24 1.19
N SER A 68 23.22 -15.56 0.44
CA SER A 68 24.49 -16.10 -0.05
C SER A 68 25.60 -16.18 1.01
N GLY A 69 25.29 -15.90 2.27
CA GLY A 69 26.23 -15.95 3.39
C GLY A 69 27.15 -14.74 3.54
N LYS A 70 27.26 -13.88 2.51
CA LYS A 70 28.12 -12.68 2.53
C LYS A 70 27.51 -11.59 3.42
N SER A 71 28.34 -11.00 4.27
CA SER A 71 27.97 -9.86 5.11
C SER A 71 28.51 -8.56 4.51
N ARG A 72 27.69 -7.51 4.50
CA ARG A 72 28.10 -6.16 4.07
C ARG A 72 27.52 -5.12 5.03
N GLU A 73 28.26 -4.06 5.27
CA GLU A 73 27.69 -2.87 5.91
C GLU A 73 26.67 -2.23 4.96
N ARG A 74 25.53 -1.81 5.52
CA ARG A 74 24.48 -1.11 4.79
C ARG A 74 23.96 0.07 5.60
N ILE A 75 23.60 1.11 4.86
CA ILE A 75 22.92 2.29 5.40
C ILE A 75 21.44 1.95 5.57
N ILE A 76 20.90 2.30 6.74
CA ILE A 76 19.49 2.15 7.08
C ILE A 76 18.88 3.55 7.17
N VAL A 77 17.76 3.75 6.49
CA VAL A 77 16.97 4.99 6.51
C VAL A 77 15.55 4.68 6.97
N ALA A 78 14.82 5.69 7.45
CA ALA A 78 13.40 5.57 7.80
C ALA A 78 12.53 6.16 6.68
N THR A 79 11.33 5.60 6.51
CA THR A 79 10.27 6.17 5.68
C THR A 79 8.92 5.64 6.11
N LYS A 80 7.87 6.43 5.87
CA LYS A 80 6.49 5.98 5.95
C LYS A 80 6.19 4.96 4.85
N LEU A 81 5.62 3.83 5.25
CA LEU A 81 5.00 2.82 4.41
C LEU A 81 3.49 2.97 4.46
N VAL A 82 2.84 2.87 3.31
CA VAL A 82 1.39 2.63 3.20
C VAL A 82 1.14 1.29 2.50
N LEU A 83 0.47 0.37 3.19
CA LEU A 83 0.14 -0.96 2.68
C LEU A 83 -1.26 -1.39 3.12
N GLY A 84 -2.18 -1.54 2.17
CA GLY A 84 -3.54 -2.02 2.47
C GLY A 84 -4.33 -1.11 3.41
N GLY A 85 -4.05 0.21 3.40
CA GLY A 85 -4.67 1.19 4.29
C GLY A 85 -3.96 1.37 5.63
N VAL A 86 -2.99 0.53 5.97
CA VAL A 86 -2.15 0.69 7.17
C VAL A 86 -0.98 1.60 6.85
N GLU A 87 -0.78 2.63 7.67
CA GLU A 87 0.39 3.51 7.64
C GLU A 87 1.34 3.20 8.80
N ARG A 88 2.65 3.16 8.51
CA ARG A 88 3.68 2.85 9.52
C ARG A 88 5.03 3.43 9.12
N GLU A 89 5.80 3.93 10.08
CA GLU A 89 7.23 4.22 9.85
C GLU A 89 8.03 2.91 9.85
N ILE A 90 8.84 2.71 8.81
CA ILE A 90 9.67 1.51 8.65
C ILE A 90 11.13 1.88 8.42
N GLU A 91 12.02 1.03 8.93
CA GLU A 91 13.43 1.04 8.54
C GLU A 91 13.66 0.26 7.24
N VAL A 92 14.43 0.85 6.34
CA VAL A 92 14.77 0.27 5.04
C VAL A 92 16.28 0.26 4.85
N SER A 93 16.81 -0.92 4.58
CA SER A 93 18.20 -1.09 4.18
C SER A 93 18.40 -0.73 2.71
N LEU A 94 19.31 0.21 2.44
CA LEU A 94 19.76 0.56 1.10
C LEU A 94 20.67 -0.56 0.55
N ALA A 95 20.29 -1.18 -0.56
CA ALA A 95 21.01 -2.34 -1.09
C ALA A 95 21.01 -2.41 -2.63
N SER A 96 21.99 -3.13 -3.19
CA SER A 96 21.92 -3.56 -4.58
C SER A 96 21.13 -4.87 -4.69
N ARG A 97 19.96 -4.80 -5.32
CA ARG A 97 19.08 -5.95 -5.61
C ARG A 97 18.92 -6.14 -7.11
N ARG A 98 19.93 -5.76 -7.91
CA ARG A 98 19.88 -5.74 -9.38
C ARG A 98 19.37 -7.06 -9.99
N ARG A 99 19.79 -8.20 -9.44
CA ARG A 99 19.42 -9.55 -9.90
C ARG A 99 18.07 -10.06 -9.38
N MET A 100 17.39 -9.32 -8.49
CA MET A 100 16.11 -9.74 -7.90
C MET A 100 14.93 -9.23 -8.73
N ILE A 101 13.82 -9.98 -8.74
CA ILE A 101 12.57 -9.60 -9.40
C ILE A 101 11.96 -8.34 -8.75
N PHE A 102 11.85 -8.34 -7.42
CA PHE A 102 11.27 -7.23 -6.67
C PHE A 102 12.35 -6.26 -6.18
N ARG A 103 12.14 -4.98 -6.46
CA ARG A 103 13.02 -3.88 -6.03
C ARG A 103 12.87 -3.57 -4.55
N MET A 104 11.68 -3.83 -3.98
CA MET A 104 11.44 -3.81 -2.55
C MET A 104 11.29 -5.22 -1.97
N LEU A 105 11.82 -5.41 -0.77
CA LEU A 105 11.51 -6.52 0.13
C LEU A 105 11.01 -5.95 1.45
N LEU A 106 9.84 -6.40 1.91
CA LEU A 106 9.29 -6.09 3.23
C LEU A 106 9.64 -7.20 4.22
N GLY A 107 10.42 -6.84 5.23
CA GLY A 107 10.79 -7.74 6.33
C GLY A 107 9.72 -7.73 7.42
N ARG A 108 9.81 -8.68 8.36
CA ARG A 108 8.81 -8.84 9.42
C ARG A 108 8.65 -7.61 10.34
N SER A 109 9.69 -6.79 10.54
CA SER A 109 9.56 -5.55 11.34
C SER A 109 8.67 -4.49 10.69
N ALA A 110 8.58 -4.49 9.36
CA ALA A 110 7.67 -3.60 8.63
C ALA A 110 6.22 -4.11 8.63
N LEU A 111 6.01 -5.41 8.82
CA LEU A 111 4.70 -6.01 8.96
C LEU A 111 4.17 -5.83 10.39
N GLY A 112 5.00 -6.08 11.39
CA GLY A 112 4.57 -6.06 12.79
C GLY A 112 3.38 -7.00 13.00
N ASP A 113 2.44 -6.57 13.84
CA ASP A 113 1.27 -7.36 14.23
C ASP A 113 0.03 -7.09 13.33
N ASP A 114 0.17 -6.19 12.35
CA ASP A 114 -0.95 -5.72 11.52
C ASP A 114 -1.30 -6.67 10.36
N PHE A 115 -0.44 -7.65 10.06
CA PHE A 115 -0.56 -8.47 8.85
C PHE A 115 -0.39 -9.97 9.08
N LEU A 116 -1.31 -10.75 8.49
CA LEU A 116 -1.13 -12.18 8.26
C LEU A 116 -0.62 -12.43 6.84
N VAL A 117 0.41 -13.27 6.71
CA VAL A 117 1.00 -13.63 5.41
C VAL A 117 0.47 -14.99 4.95
N ASP A 118 -0.29 -14.99 3.86
CA ASP A 118 -0.69 -16.20 3.12
C ASP A 118 0.17 -16.33 1.84
N PRO A 119 1.15 -17.25 1.80
CA PRO A 119 2.02 -17.43 0.64
C PRO A 119 1.30 -17.91 -0.63
N SER A 120 0.08 -18.44 -0.52
CA SER A 120 -0.72 -18.88 -1.68
C SER A 120 -1.34 -17.71 -2.46
N ARG A 121 -1.34 -16.52 -1.86
CA ARG A 121 -2.00 -15.33 -2.40
C ARG A 121 -0.99 -14.26 -2.81
N ARG A 122 -1.39 -13.41 -3.76
CA ARG A 122 -0.58 -12.28 -4.25
C ARG A 122 -1.44 -11.06 -4.54
N TYR A 123 -0.88 -9.87 -4.32
CA TYR A 123 -1.48 -8.58 -4.66
C TYR A 123 -2.85 -8.27 -4.00
N LEU A 124 -3.06 -8.72 -2.76
CA LEU A 124 -4.31 -8.53 -2.02
C LEU A 124 -4.63 -7.07 -1.68
N THR A 125 -3.63 -6.20 -1.65
CA THR A 125 -3.76 -4.78 -1.27
C THR A 125 -3.91 -3.85 -2.48
N LYS A 126 -4.15 -4.39 -3.67
CA LYS A 126 -4.61 -3.59 -4.81
C LYS A 126 -6.06 -3.19 -4.54
N ALA A 127 -6.29 -2.01 -3.99
CA ALA A 127 -7.62 -1.42 -4.13
C ALA A 127 -7.92 -1.31 -5.64
N PRO A 128 -9.14 -1.68 -6.10
CA PRO A 128 -9.60 -1.22 -7.40
C PRO A 128 -9.60 0.31 -7.37
N LEU A 129 -9.36 0.93 -8.52
CA LEU A 129 -9.30 2.38 -8.67
C LEU A 129 -10.68 3.06 -8.48
N VAL A 130 -11.56 2.59 -7.59
CA VAL A 130 -12.85 3.22 -7.26
C VAL A 130 -13.26 2.86 -5.84
N ALA A 131 -12.79 3.64 -4.85
CA ALA A 131 -13.48 3.85 -3.57
C ALA A 131 -12.93 5.10 -2.86
N LEU A 132 -12.62 6.16 -3.62
CA LEU A 132 -12.49 7.50 -3.06
C LEU A 132 -13.74 8.27 -3.49
N ALA A 133 -14.66 8.41 -2.53
CA ALA A 133 -15.79 9.33 -2.49
C ALA A 133 -16.61 9.55 -3.77
N THR A 134 -17.79 8.92 -3.84
CA THR A 134 -18.97 9.62 -4.39
C THR A 134 -19.95 9.86 -3.24
N PRO A 135 -20.46 11.09 -3.04
CA PRO A 135 -21.54 11.29 -2.09
C PRO A 135 -22.79 10.59 -2.63
N SER A 136 -23.35 9.69 -1.83
CA SER A 136 -24.62 9.03 -2.14
C SER A 136 -25.73 10.09 -2.20
N LYS A 137 -26.46 10.16 -3.33
CA LYS A 137 -27.67 10.99 -3.43
C LYS A 137 -28.68 10.58 -2.36
N PRO A 138 -29.40 11.52 -1.71
CA PRO A 138 -30.41 11.17 -0.73
C PRO A 138 -31.57 10.43 -1.41
N ARG A 139 -31.95 9.27 -0.86
CA ARG A 139 -33.13 8.52 -1.30
C ARG A 139 -34.38 9.39 -1.14
N LYS A 140 -35.09 9.68 -2.24
CA LYS A 140 -36.45 10.24 -2.19
C LYS A 140 -37.38 9.26 -1.46
N LYS A 141 -38.00 9.70 -0.36
CA LYS A 141 -39.08 8.96 0.31
C LYS A 141 -40.25 8.77 -0.68
N LYS A 142 -40.62 7.52 -0.98
CA LYS A 142 -41.87 7.22 -1.70
C LYS A 142 -43.05 7.61 -0.80
N LYS A 143 -43.94 8.47 -1.28
CA LYS A 143 -45.23 8.78 -0.64
C LYS A 143 -46.09 7.51 -0.58
N ALA A 144 -46.64 7.23 0.59
CA ALA A 144 -47.64 6.17 0.78
C ALA A 144 -48.91 6.50 -0.02
N LYS A 145 -49.37 5.53 -0.82
CA LYS A 145 -50.61 5.61 -1.59
C LYS A 145 -51.77 5.34 -0.62
N LYS A 146 -52.60 6.35 -0.34
CA LYS A 146 -53.89 6.17 0.35
C LYS A 146 -54.81 5.36 -0.57
N THR A 147 -55.23 4.17 -0.13
CA THR A 147 -56.34 3.44 -0.73
C THR A 147 -57.63 3.90 -0.06
N ALA A 148 -58.50 4.52 -0.86
CA ALA A 148 -59.86 4.86 -0.48
C ALA A 148 -60.72 3.58 -0.42
N GLY A 149 -61.52 3.44 0.64
CA GLY A 149 -62.47 2.35 0.80
C GLY A 149 -63.64 2.43 -0.19
N PRO A 150 -64.36 1.32 -0.44
CA PRO A 150 -65.41 1.29 -1.43
C PRO A 150 -66.67 2.03 -0.94
N SER A 151 -67.16 2.89 -1.80
CA SER A 151 -68.42 3.63 -1.70
C SER A 151 -69.62 2.67 -1.78
N LYS A 152 -70.52 2.75 -0.80
CA LYS A 152 -71.86 2.14 -0.85
C LYS A 152 -72.81 3.09 -1.59
N ARG A 153 -73.39 2.61 -2.71
CA ARG A 153 -74.70 2.99 -3.28
C ARG A 153 -75.25 1.69 -3.88
N GLY A 154 -76.38 1.12 -3.48
CA GLY A 154 -77.64 1.74 -3.15
C GLY A 154 -78.44 1.91 -4.45
N LEU A 155 -79.18 0.88 -4.86
CA LEU A 155 -80.34 1.02 -5.75
C LEU A 155 -81.36 -0.09 -5.42
N ALA A 156 -82.54 0.35 -5.02
CA ALA A 156 -83.73 -0.45 -4.76
C ALA A 156 -84.71 -0.38 -5.94
N ARG A 157 -85.77 -1.20 -5.86
CA ARG A 157 -87.05 -1.26 -6.61
C ARG A 157 -87.12 -2.41 -7.62
N GLU A 158 -87.94 -3.46 -7.40
CA GLU A 158 -89.41 -3.60 -7.28
C GLU A 158 -90.03 -4.08 -8.61
N ARG A 159 -90.81 -5.18 -8.52
CA ARG A 159 -92.15 -5.44 -9.10
C ARG A 159 -92.41 -6.95 -8.94
N SER A 160 -93.34 -7.33 -8.05
CA SER A 160 -94.78 -7.57 -8.29
C SER A 160 -95.02 -8.90 -8.98
#